data_AF-A0A353F6T2-F1
#
_entry.id   AF-A0A353F6T2-F1
#
_cell.length_a   1.000
_cell.length_b   1.000
_cell.length_c   1.000
_cell.angle_alpha   90.00
_cell.angle_beta   90.00
_cell.angle_gamma   90.00
#
_symmetry.space_group_name_H-M   'P 1'
#
loop_
_entity.id
_entity.type
_entity.pdbx_description
1 polymer ?
#
loop_
_entity_poly.entity_id
_entity_poly.type
_entity_poly.pdbx_seq_one_letter_code
_entity_poly.pdbx_strand_id
1 'polypeptide(L)'
;MKLFLILLLALLPILAQAEELPWIGVSFKPLRTEDRRLTQLEPEVGLRVSGVVANGPLAKAGGKNGDLWWKFDDQILLNMRQMVGLLREKKVGEEVEVQFFRGGDLKKFKLL
;
A
#
# COMPACT_ATOMS: atom_id res chain seq x y z
N MET A 1 -1.37 49.11 -10.69
CA MET A 1 -0.23 48.17 -10.53
C MET A 1 -0.42 47.04 -9.50
N LYS A 2 -1.33 47.13 -8.50
CA LYS A 2 -1.53 46.03 -7.52
C LYS A 2 -2.39 44.85 -8.01
N LEU A 3 -3.19 45.03 -9.07
CA LEU A 3 -4.16 44.01 -9.53
C LEU A 3 -3.51 42.82 -10.29
N PHE A 4 -2.38 43.05 -10.97
CA PHE A 4 -1.67 42.01 -11.74
C PHE A 4 -0.91 41.02 -10.85
N LEU A 5 -0.47 41.47 -9.66
CA LEU A 5 0.29 40.65 -8.72
C LEU A 5 -0.60 39.61 -8.00
N ILE A 6 -1.88 39.94 -7.80
CA ILE A 6 -2.87 39.03 -7.19
C ILE A 6 -3.25 37.92 -8.17
N LEU A 7 -3.36 38.24 -9.47
CA LEU A 7 -3.67 37.25 -10.51
C LEU A 7 -2.53 36.24 -10.70
N LEU A 8 -1.27 36.69 -10.58
CA LEU A 8 -0.10 35.81 -10.64
C LEU A 8 0.01 34.89 -9.41
N LEU A 9 -0.34 35.38 -8.22
CA LEU A 9 -0.39 34.54 -7.00
C LEU A 9 -1.54 33.53 -7.01
N ALA A 10 -2.68 33.87 -7.60
CA ALA A 10 -3.84 32.97 -7.70
C ALA A 10 -3.60 31.77 -8.64
N LEU A 11 -2.65 31.87 -9.56
CA LEU A 11 -2.27 30.79 -10.49
C LEU A 11 -1.17 29.86 -9.94
N LEU A 12 -0.43 30.26 -8.89
CA LEU A 12 0.62 29.43 -8.27
C LEU A 12 0.11 28.09 -7.69
N PRO A 13 -1.01 28.01 -6.95
CA PRO A 13 -1.49 26.72 -6.41
C PRO A 13 -2.01 25.76 -7.49
N ILE A 14 -2.30 26.27 -8.70
CA ILE A 14 -2.71 25.46 -9.86
C ILE A 14 -1.50 24.82 -10.53
N LEU A 15 -0.31 25.45 -10.44
CA LEU A 15 0.94 24.91 -10.99
C LEU A 15 1.60 23.87 -10.07
N ALA A 16 1.21 23.78 -8.80
CA ALA A 16 1.89 23.00 -7.76
C ALA A 16 1.14 21.74 -7.30
N GLN A 17 0.18 21.22 -8.05
CA GLN A 17 -0.50 19.96 -7.73
C GLN A 17 -0.04 18.82 -8.65
N ALA A 18 1.21 18.38 -8.47
CA ALA A 18 1.52 16.98 -8.73
C ALA A 18 1.11 16.23 -7.45
N GLU A 19 0.01 15.48 -7.49
CA GLU A 19 -0.37 14.66 -6.34
C GLU A 19 0.79 13.68 -6.05
N GLU A 20 1.34 13.74 -4.83
CA GLU A 20 2.34 12.79 -4.39
C GLU A 20 1.74 11.37 -4.45
N LEU A 21 2.31 10.51 -5.28
CA LEU A 21 1.86 9.13 -5.37
C LEU A 21 2.07 8.44 -4.00
N PRO A 22 1.02 7.80 -3.43
CA PRO A 22 1.17 7.09 -2.18
C PRO A 22 2.22 5.98 -2.27
N TRP A 23 3.01 5.85 -1.21
CA TRP A 23 4.08 4.88 -1.12
C TRP A 23 4.09 4.21 0.24
N ILE A 24 4.18 2.88 0.26
CA ILE A 24 4.12 2.08 1.50
C ILE A 24 5.43 1.33 1.81
N GLY A 25 6.44 1.38 0.94
CA GLY A 25 7.76 0.81 1.20
C GLY A 25 7.83 -0.72 1.20
N VAL A 26 7.16 -1.38 0.25
CA VAL A 26 7.07 -2.84 0.15
C VAL A 26 7.42 -3.35 -1.25
N SER A 27 7.95 -4.56 -1.32
CA SER A 27 8.03 -5.35 -2.55
C SER A 27 7.24 -6.64 -2.38
N PHE A 28 6.52 -7.04 -3.42
CA PHE A 28 5.71 -8.26 -3.42
C PHE A 28 6.19 -9.28 -4.44
N LYS A 29 5.89 -10.55 -4.15
CA LYS A 29 5.90 -11.67 -5.09
C LYS A 29 4.57 -12.44 -4.98
N PRO A 30 4.19 -13.23 -5.99
CA PRO A 30 3.11 -14.20 -5.85
C PRO A 30 3.37 -15.16 -4.69
N LEU A 31 2.32 -15.70 -4.09
CA LEU A 31 2.44 -16.78 -3.10
C LEU A 31 3.07 -18.01 -3.75
N ARG A 32 3.98 -18.64 -3.02
CA ARG A 32 4.55 -19.95 -3.38
C ARG A 32 3.66 -21.07 -2.84
N THR A 33 3.85 -22.29 -3.33
CA THR A 33 3.09 -23.46 -2.87
C THR A 33 3.18 -23.68 -1.36
N GLU A 34 4.34 -23.42 -0.76
CA GLU A 34 4.56 -23.50 0.68
C GLU A 34 3.83 -22.42 1.48
N ASP A 35 3.65 -21.23 0.91
CA ASP A 35 2.97 -20.14 1.58
C ASP A 35 1.48 -20.47 1.74
N ARG A 36 0.90 -21.15 0.74
CA ARG A 36 -0.50 -21.58 0.74
C ARG A 36 -0.82 -22.61 1.82
N ARG A 37 0.16 -23.41 2.25
CA ARG A 37 -0.04 -24.36 3.37
C ARG A 37 -0.21 -23.66 4.71
N LEU A 38 0.13 -22.37 4.80
CA LEU A 38 0.03 -21.54 5.99
C LEU A 38 -1.21 -20.64 5.97
N THR A 39 -2.09 -20.78 4.98
CA THR A 39 -3.27 -19.93 4.84
C THR A 39 -4.49 -20.76 4.46
N GLN A 40 -5.66 -20.15 4.53
CA GLN A 40 -6.93 -20.71 4.04
C GLN A 40 -7.37 -20.00 2.75
N LEU A 41 -6.41 -19.48 1.99
CA LEU A 41 -6.66 -18.63 0.82
C LEU A 41 -6.82 -19.48 -0.45
N GLU A 42 -7.72 -19.05 -1.33
CA GLU A 42 -7.90 -19.63 -2.65
C GLU A 42 -6.61 -19.54 -3.51
N PRO A 43 -6.46 -20.40 -4.55
CA PRO A 43 -5.23 -20.50 -5.36
C PRO A 43 -4.75 -19.21 -6.04
N GLU A 44 -5.58 -18.16 -6.15
CA GLU A 44 -5.21 -16.89 -6.79
C GLU A 44 -5.16 -15.71 -5.82
N VAL A 45 -5.42 -15.95 -4.53
CA VAL A 45 -5.48 -14.90 -3.54
C VAL A 45 -4.13 -14.73 -2.83
N GLY A 46 -3.72 -13.48 -2.75
CA GLY A 46 -2.68 -12.99 -1.87
C GLY A 46 -1.40 -12.56 -2.57
N LEU A 47 -0.60 -11.82 -1.82
CA LEU A 47 0.75 -11.38 -2.18
C LEU A 47 1.70 -11.65 -1.02
N ARG A 48 2.86 -12.21 -1.34
CA ARG A 48 3.95 -12.44 -0.38
C ARG A 48 4.82 -11.20 -0.33
N VAL A 49 5.01 -10.62 0.85
CA VAL A 49 6.02 -9.59 1.07
C VAL A 49 7.40 -10.21 0.85
N SER A 50 8.14 -9.69 -0.13
CA SER A 50 9.49 -10.12 -0.48
C SER A 50 10.58 -9.13 -0.05
N GLY A 51 10.17 -7.94 0.40
CA GLY A 51 11.07 -6.90 0.86
C GLY A 51 10.31 -5.79 1.58
N VAL A 52 10.95 -5.23 2.61
CA VAL A 52 10.44 -4.10 3.38
C VAL A 52 11.52 -3.04 3.40
N VAL A 53 11.18 -1.81 2.99
CA VAL A 53 12.11 -0.69 3.03
C VAL A 53 12.32 -0.25 4.48
N ALA A 54 13.59 -0.21 4.90
CA ALA A 54 13.95 0.19 6.27
C ALA A 54 13.41 1.60 6.57
N ASN A 55 12.82 1.78 7.75
CA ASN A 55 12.17 3.01 8.20
C ASN A 55 11.01 3.51 7.30
N GLY A 56 10.57 2.72 6.32
CA GLY A 56 9.41 3.01 5.49
C GLY A 56 8.07 2.79 6.23
N PRO A 57 6.93 3.17 5.63
CA PRO A 57 5.61 3.06 6.24
C PRO A 57 5.28 1.64 6.71
N LEU A 58 5.54 0.63 5.88
CA LEU A 58 5.31 -0.76 6.28
C LEU A 58 6.19 -1.22 7.43
N ALA A 59 7.48 -0.84 7.45
CA ALA A 59 8.36 -1.15 8.57
C ALA A 59 7.84 -0.54 9.88
N LYS A 60 7.39 0.72 9.84
CA LYS A 60 6.80 1.43 11.00
C LYS A 60 5.50 0.77 11.47
N ALA A 61 4.70 0.25 10.55
CA ALA A 61 3.49 -0.53 10.85
C ALA A 61 3.78 -1.95 11.39
N GLY A 62 5.05 -2.38 11.45
CA GLY A 62 5.45 -3.70 11.94
C GLY A 62 5.33 -4.83 10.91
N GLY A 63 5.22 -4.48 9.63
CA GLY A 63 5.28 -5.43 8.52
C GLY A 63 6.67 -6.03 8.35
N LYS A 64 6.71 -7.28 7.89
CA LYS A 64 7.94 -8.08 7.80
C LYS A 64 8.04 -8.81 6.47
N ASN A 65 9.27 -9.12 6.08
CA ASN A 65 9.52 -10.02 4.97
C ASN A 65 8.88 -11.39 5.24
N GLY A 66 8.19 -11.95 4.25
CA GLY A 66 7.46 -13.21 4.37
C GLY A 66 6.01 -13.11 4.85
N ASP A 67 5.52 -11.93 5.23
CA ASP A 67 4.08 -11.73 5.47
C ASP A 67 3.27 -12.06 4.21
N LEU A 68 2.12 -12.71 4.37
CA LEU A 68 1.25 -13.11 3.26
C LEU A 68 -0.02 -12.29 3.28
N TRP A 69 -0.04 -11.18 2.55
CA TRP A 69 -1.17 -10.25 2.51
C TRP A 69 -2.27 -10.81 1.64
N TRP A 70 -3.53 -10.59 2.02
CA TRP A 70 -4.67 -11.07 1.24
C TRP A 70 -5.84 -10.09 1.19
N LYS A 71 -5.90 -9.12 2.11
CA LYS A 71 -6.89 -8.05 2.09
C LYS A 71 -6.23 -6.69 2.29
N PHE A 72 -6.62 -5.73 1.47
CA PHE A 72 -6.26 -4.32 1.60
C PHE A 72 -7.56 -3.52 1.68
N ASP A 73 -7.85 -2.96 2.85
CA ASP A 73 -9.17 -2.53 3.29
C ASP A 73 -10.24 -3.62 3.05
N ASP A 74 -11.18 -3.37 2.13
CA ASP A 74 -12.24 -4.28 1.75
C ASP A 74 -11.95 -5.09 0.48
N GLN A 75 -10.77 -4.90 -0.11
CA GLN A 75 -10.41 -5.49 -1.38
C GLN A 75 -9.56 -6.74 -1.18
N ILE A 76 -9.98 -7.85 -1.78
CA ILE A 76 -9.18 -9.08 -1.86
C ILE A 76 -8.05 -8.86 -2.85
N LEU A 77 -6.82 -9.15 -2.44
CA LEU A 77 -5.64 -9.00 -3.27
C LEU A 77 -5.43 -10.25 -4.13
N LEU A 78 -5.43 -10.07 -5.45
CA LEU A 78 -5.20 -11.14 -6.42
C LEU A 78 -3.84 -11.03 -7.09
N ASN A 79 -3.38 -9.80 -7.35
CA ASN A 79 -2.12 -9.57 -8.03
C ASN A 79 -1.54 -8.17 -7.75
N MET A 80 -0.28 -7.98 -8.14
CA MET A 80 0.46 -6.73 -7.91
C MET A 80 -0.14 -5.55 -8.69
N ARG A 81 -0.69 -5.78 -9.89
CA ARG A 81 -1.28 -4.71 -10.71
C ARG A 81 -2.49 -4.11 -10.01
N GLN A 82 -3.37 -4.96 -9.47
CA GLN A 82 -4.51 -4.55 -8.66
C GLN A 82 -4.04 -3.77 -7.41
N MET A 83 -3.08 -4.31 -6.65
CA MET A 83 -2.54 -3.65 -5.46
C MET A 83 -2.03 -2.23 -5.76
N VAL A 84 -1.30 -2.04 -6.86
CA VAL A 84 -0.84 -0.71 -7.30
C VAL A 84 -2.00 0.20 -7.68
N GLY A 85 -3.05 -0.33 -8.32
CA GLY A 85 -4.26 0.41 -8.62
C GLY A 85 -4.95 0.91 -7.34
N LEU A 86 -5.19 0.01 -6.39
CA LEU A 86 -5.79 0.32 -5.10
C LEU A 86 -5.00 1.37 -4.33
N LEU A 87 -3.67 1.27 -4.32
CA LEU A 87 -2.82 2.25 -3.63
C LEU A 87 -2.91 3.64 -4.28
N ARG A 88 -3.08 3.72 -5.61
CA ARG A 88 -3.22 5.01 -6.32
C ARG A 88 -4.55 5.70 -6.07
N GLU A 89 -5.56 4.98 -5.60
CA GLU A 89 -6.85 5.56 -5.21
C GLU A 89 -6.79 6.20 -3.81
N LYS A 90 -5.70 5.98 -3.07
CA LYS A 90 -5.50 6.50 -1.72
C LYS A 90 -4.83 7.86 -1.73
N LYS A 91 -5.03 8.60 -0.64
CA LYS A 91 -4.28 9.84 -0.37
C LYS A 91 -3.07 9.54 0.52
N VAL A 92 -2.01 10.34 0.38
CA VAL A 92 -0.87 10.28 1.31
C VAL A 92 -1.37 10.57 2.73
N GLY A 93 -1.01 9.70 3.68
CA GLY A 93 -1.46 9.79 5.07
C GLY A 93 -2.87 9.22 5.33
N GLU A 94 -3.55 8.70 4.30
CA GLU A 94 -4.78 7.94 4.49
C GLU A 94 -4.47 6.60 5.16
N GLU A 95 -5.22 6.30 6.23
CA GLU A 95 -5.08 5.04 6.94
C GLU A 95 -5.77 3.90 6.19
N VAL A 96 -5.05 2.80 5.97
CA VAL A 96 -5.57 1.57 5.34
C VAL A 96 -5.32 0.35 6.24
N GLU A 97 -6.31 -0.54 6.36
CA GLU A 97 -6.17 -1.80 7.08
C GLU A 97 -5.61 -2.86 6.13
N VAL A 98 -4.58 -3.59 6.59
CA VAL A 98 -4.07 -4.76 5.86
C VAL A 98 -4.31 -6.01 6.69
N GLN A 99 -4.89 -7.02 6.07
CA GLN A 99 -5.02 -8.35 6.66
C GLN A 99 -4.06 -9.33 5.97
N PHE A 100 -3.36 -10.10 6.79
CA PHE A 100 -2.27 -10.95 6.34
C PHE A 100 -2.10 -12.17 7.24
N PHE A 101 -1.41 -13.19 6.73
CA PHE A 101 -0.95 -14.31 7.52
C PHE A 101 0.53 -14.16 7.87
N ARG A 102 0.89 -14.55 9.09
CA ARG A 102 2.29 -14.65 9.54
C ARG A 102 2.44 -15.89 10.41
N GLY A 103 3.21 -16.87 9.93
CA GLY A 103 3.42 -18.12 10.64
C GLY A 103 2.15 -18.98 10.78
N GLY A 104 1.17 -18.83 9.87
CA GLY A 104 -0.12 -19.51 9.96
C GLY A 104 -1.23 -18.71 10.62
N ASP A 105 -0.88 -17.68 11.41
CA ASP A 105 -1.86 -16.86 12.10
C ASP A 105 -2.38 -15.73 11.22
N LEU A 106 -3.69 -15.52 11.22
CA LEU A 106 -4.31 -14.33 10.69
C LEU A 106 -4.01 -13.12 11.61
N LYS A 107 -3.51 -12.05 11.03
CA LYS A 107 -3.16 -10.80 11.72
C LYS A 107 -3.58 -9.59 10.87
N LYS A 108 -3.56 -8.41 11.50
CA LYS A 108 -3.82 -7.14 10.84
C LYS A 108 -2.96 -6.02 11.40
N PHE A 109 -2.64 -5.04 10.57
CA PHE A 109 -2.08 -3.75 10.98
C PHE A 109 -2.70 -2.63 10.16
N LYS A 110 -2.47 -1.41 10.61
CA LYS A 110 -2.85 -0.21 9.88
C LYS A 110 -1.61 0.44 9.25
N LEU A 111 -1.75 0.89 8.02
CA LEU A 111 -0.73 1.63 7.26
C LEU A 111 -1.19 3.07 7.09
N LEU A 112 -0.25 4.01 7.20
CA LEU A 112 -0.42 5.45 6.97
C LEU A 112 0.49 5.90 5.82
#